data_AF-A0A2D8JN76-F1
#
_entry.id   AF-A0A2D8JN76-F1
#
_cell.length_a   1.000
_cell.length_b   1.000
_cell.length_c   1.000
_cell.angle_alpha   90.00
_cell.angle_beta   90.00
_cell.angle_gamma   90.00
#
_symmetry.space_group_name_H-M   'P 1'
#
loop_
_entity.id
_entity.type
_entity.pdbx_description
1 polymer ?
#
loop_
_entity_poly.entity_id
_entity_poly.type
_entity_poly.pdbx_seq_one_letter_code
_entity_poly.pdbx_strand_id
1 'polypeptide(L)'
;MFFVELFKNKLKTQIIGKKIFYYEQTESTNDDIWTLFDKNKEDGILVIANNQTAGKGRGNNVWHANKGHDIVCSFLLKEKHNYQNIGIYSLLIPVGIINGIKQTTNIPLTIKWPNDLFYRDKKVGGILIESKKIDQSIYLNIGFGINVNSSICDFPKEILNNLN
;
A
#
# COMPACT_ATOMS: atom_id res chain seq x y z
N MET A 1 -0.38 1.74 -18.83
CA MET A 1 -1.15 2.95 -18.48
C MET A 1 -2.33 2.53 -17.62
N PHE A 2 -2.52 3.13 -16.45
CA PHE A 2 -3.64 2.83 -15.56
C PHE A 2 -4.85 3.70 -15.90
N PHE A 3 -6.04 3.11 -16.01
CA PHE A 3 -7.27 3.81 -16.40
C PHE A 3 -8.12 4.12 -15.17
N VAL A 4 -7.96 5.32 -14.60
CA VAL A 4 -8.65 5.75 -13.37
C VAL A 4 -10.16 5.65 -13.49
N GLU A 5 -10.76 6.10 -14.60
CA GLU A 5 -12.21 6.06 -14.80
C GLU A 5 -12.76 4.63 -14.86
N LEU A 6 -12.05 3.72 -15.53
CA LEU A 6 -12.44 2.31 -15.56
C LEU A 6 -12.39 1.69 -14.16
N PHE A 7 -11.33 2.00 -13.41
CA PHE A 7 -11.16 1.51 -12.05
C PHE A 7 -12.26 2.05 -11.12
N LYS A 8 -12.57 3.35 -11.20
CA LYS A 8 -13.65 3.99 -10.45
C LYS A 8 -15.00 3.34 -10.72
N ASN A 9 -15.32 3.02 -11.96
CA ASN A 9 -16.57 2.35 -12.33
C ASN A 9 -16.69 0.90 -11.84
N LYS A 10 -15.57 0.26 -11.47
CA LYS A 10 -15.54 -1.11 -10.94
C LYS A 10 -15.44 -1.16 -9.41
N LEU A 11 -15.11 -0.06 -8.75
CA LEU A 11 -15.05 0.05 -7.29
C LEU A 11 -16.45 -0.09 -6.69
N LYS A 12 -16.57 -0.97 -5.69
CA LYS A 12 -17.80 -1.19 -4.90
C LYS A 12 -17.68 -0.67 -3.46
N THR A 13 -16.58 0.01 -3.15
CA THR A 13 -16.27 0.53 -1.82
C THR A 13 -17.03 1.84 -1.57
N GLN A 14 -17.43 2.05 -0.31
CA GLN A 14 -18.08 3.30 0.12
C GLN A 14 -17.09 4.35 0.65
N ILE A 15 -15.91 3.91 1.09
CA ILE A 15 -14.90 4.76 1.72
C ILE A 15 -13.64 4.84 0.86
N ILE A 16 -12.92 3.74 0.67
CA ILE A 16 -11.68 3.71 -0.10
C ILE A 16 -11.95 4.09 -1.56
N GLY A 17 -11.22 5.05 -2.11
CA GLY A 17 -11.36 5.46 -3.51
C GLY A 17 -12.45 6.48 -3.77
N LYS A 18 -12.98 7.17 -2.74
CA LYS A 18 -13.83 8.37 -2.91
C LYS A 18 -13.14 9.43 -3.77
N LYS A 19 -11.84 9.63 -3.55
CA LYS A 19 -10.97 10.49 -4.34
C LYS A 19 -9.76 9.66 -4.77
N ILE A 20 -9.55 9.53 -6.08
CA ILE A 20 -8.49 8.71 -6.66
C ILE A 20 -7.49 9.64 -7.35
N PHE A 21 -6.23 9.52 -6.97
CA PHE A 21 -5.11 10.21 -7.61
C PHE A 21 -4.21 9.16 -8.23
N TYR A 22 -3.88 9.35 -9.49
CA TYR A 22 -2.91 8.51 -10.19
C TYR A 22 -1.72 9.36 -10.61
N TYR A 23 -0.52 8.87 -10.29
CA TYR A 23 0.73 9.49 -10.69
C TYR A 23 1.53 8.52 -11.56
N GLU A 24 2.05 9.03 -12.67
CA GLU A 24 2.99 8.24 -13.48
C GLU A 24 4.31 8.01 -12.73
N GLN A 25 4.69 8.96 -11.88
CA GLN A 25 5.81 8.84 -10.95
C GLN A 25 5.56 9.75 -9.75
N THR A 26 5.91 9.27 -8.56
CA THR A 26 5.95 10.05 -7.31
C THR A 26 7.20 9.68 -6.51
N GLU A 27 7.49 10.42 -5.45
CA GLU A 27 8.47 10.00 -4.45
C GLU A 27 7.91 8.86 -3.61
N SER A 28 6.74 9.06 -2.99
CA SER A 28 6.08 8.10 -2.11
C SER A 28 4.58 8.36 -2.06
N THR A 29 3.79 7.34 -2.38
CA THR A 29 2.32 7.37 -2.28
C THR A 29 1.84 7.62 -0.84
N ASN A 30 2.61 7.20 0.17
CA ASN A 30 2.35 7.56 1.57
C ASN A 30 2.48 9.07 1.81
N ASP A 31 3.52 9.71 1.28
CA ASP A 31 3.73 11.15 1.48
C ASP A 31 2.70 11.98 0.72
N ASP A 32 2.30 11.50 -0.47
CA ASP A 32 1.21 12.09 -1.24
C ASP A 32 -0.10 12.09 -0.45
N ILE A 33 -0.43 10.97 0.21
CA ILE A 33 -1.61 10.87 1.07
C ILE A 33 -1.55 11.94 2.17
N TRP A 34 -0.41 12.13 2.84
CA TRP A 34 -0.31 13.16 3.89
C TRP A 34 -0.42 14.58 3.34
N THR A 35 0.18 14.85 2.19
CA THR A 35 0.08 16.14 1.50
C THR A 35 -1.35 16.46 1.10
N LEU A 36 -2.09 15.47 0.58
CA LEU A 36 -3.50 15.62 0.20
C LEU A 36 -4.41 15.73 1.43
N PHE A 37 -4.10 14.97 2.47
CA PHE A 37 -4.82 15.00 3.74
C PHE A 37 -4.73 16.38 4.41
N ASP A 38 -3.55 17.01 4.44
CA ASP A 38 -3.38 18.30 5.11
C ASP A 38 -4.21 19.44 4.43
N LYS A 39 -4.63 19.25 3.16
CA LYS A 39 -5.51 20.19 2.45
C LYS A 39 -6.98 20.12 2.85
N ASN A 40 -7.54 18.90 2.99
CA ASN A 40 -8.99 18.70 3.15
C ASN A 40 -9.41 17.93 4.41
N LYS A 41 -8.48 17.24 5.09
CA LYS A 41 -8.71 16.40 6.28
C LYS A 41 -9.80 15.33 6.11
N GLU A 42 -9.97 14.84 4.87
CA GLU A 42 -10.97 13.84 4.51
C GLU A 42 -10.39 12.43 4.45
N ASP A 43 -11.26 11.43 4.63
CA ASP A 43 -10.92 10.01 4.45
C ASP A 43 -11.18 9.53 3.02
N GLY A 44 -10.80 8.28 2.73
CA GLY A 44 -11.14 7.64 1.47
C GLY A 44 -10.32 8.08 0.26
N ILE A 45 -9.27 8.87 0.50
CA ILE A 45 -8.26 9.19 -0.52
C ILE A 45 -7.53 7.89 -0.88
N LEU A 46 -7.36 7.66 -2.17
CA LEU A 46 -6.55 6.58 -2.74
C LEU A 46 -5.54 7.21 -3.69
N VAL A 47 -4.26 6.98 -3.44
CA VAL A 47 -3.17 7.36 -4.34
C VAL A 47 -2.61 6.09 -4.95
N ILE A 48 -2.47 6.07 -6.27
CA ILE A 48 -1.86 4.99 -7.03
C ILE A 48 -0.70 5.60 -7.80
N ALA A 49 0.45 4.92 -7.83
CA ALA A 49 1.56 5.34 -8.67
C ALA A 49 2.01 4.21 -9.59
N ASN A 50 2.48 4.57 -10.79
CA ASN A 50 3.14 3.61 -11.67
C ASN A 50 4.60 3.38 -11.25
N ASN A 51 5.21 4.36 -10.56
CA ASN A 51 6.58 4.29 -10.08
C ASN A 51 6.78 5.15 -8.81
N GLN A 52 7.65 4.71 -7.90
CA GLN A 52 8.11 5.49 -6.74
C GLN A 52 9.63 5.65 -6.77
N THR A 53 10.14 6.88 -6.64
CA THR A 53 11.58 7.15 -6.57
C THR A 53 12.14 7.11 -5.15
N ALA A 54 11.29 7.25 -4.13
CA ALA A 54 11.66 7.24 -2.71
C ALA A 54 10.64 6.45 -1.88
N GLY A 55 10.28 5.26 -2.37
CA GLY A 55 9.29 4.40 -1.72
C GLY A 55 9.70 4.03 -0.29
N LYS A 56 8.74 4.09 0.64
CA LYS A 56 9.01 3.88 2.06
C LYS A 56 8.67 2.46 2.52
N GLY A 57 9.56 1.88 3.32
CA GLY A 57 9.32 0.70 4.15
C GLY A 57 9.32 1.06 5.64
N ARG A 58 9.23 0.06 6.52
CA ARG A 58 9.33 0.29 7.98
C ARG A 58 10.75 0.69 8.39
N GLY A 59 10.85 1.60 9.36
CA GLY A 59 12.14 2.10 9.83
C GLY A 59 12.85 2.88 8.72
N ASN A 60 14.11 2.53 8.45
CA ASN A 60 14.90 3.15 7.38
C ASN A 60 14.90 2.32 6.08
N ASN A 61 14.05 1.30 5.97
CA ASN A 61 13.98 0.48 4.77
C ASN A 61 13.31 1.23 3.63
N VAL A 62 13.80 1.01 2.41
CA VAL A 62 13.24 1.56 1.18
C VAL A 62 12.41 0.49 0.48
N TRP A 63 11.24 0.86 -0.02
CA TRP A 63 10.45 0.02 -0.92
C TRP A 63 10.85 0.33 -2.36
N HIS A 64 11.41 -0.65 -3.04
CA HIS A 64 11.76 -0.55 -4.45
C HIS A 64 10.55 -0.97 -5.29
N ALA A 65 10.14 -0.09 -6.20
CA ALA A 65 9.11 -0.36 -7.18
C ALA A 65 9.64 -0.04 -8.56
N ASN A 66 9.32 -0.90 -9.52
CA ASN A 66 9.71 -0.76 -10.91
C ASN A 66 8.50 -0.37 -11.75
N LYS A 67 8.74 0.59 -12.64
CA LYS A 67 7.71 1.17 -13.50
C LYS A 67 6.96 0.08 -14.28
N GLY A 68 5.64 0.00 -14.08
CA GLY A 68 4.76 -0.92 -14.80
C GLY A 68 4.86 -2.39 -14.37
N HIS A 69 5.71 -2.73 -13.40
CA HIS A 69 5.87 -4.10 -12.91
C HIS A 69 5.16 -4.33 -11.58
N ASP A 70 5.04 -3.28 -10.77
CA ASP A 70 4.59 -3.38 -9.39
C ASP A 70 3.31 -2.59 -9.16
N ILE A 71 2.48 -3.07 -8.25
CA ILE A 71 1.37 -2.28 -7.72
C ILE A 71 1.89 -1.53 -6.52
N VAL A 72 1.88 -0.20 -6.57
CA VAL A 72 2.17 0.68 -5.44
C VAL A 72 1.03 1.67 -5.25
N CYS A 73 0.41 1.63 -4.08
CA CYS A 73 -0.67 2.52 -3.74
C CYS A 73 -0.81 2.70 -2.23
N SER A 74 -1.38 3.83 -1.85
CA SER A 74 -1.72 4.14 -0.45
C SER A 74 -3.14 4.66 -0.36
N PHE A 75 -3.83 4.33 0.73
CA PHE A 75 -5.17 4.83 1.00
C PHE A 75 -5.33 5.29 2.44
N LEU A 76 -6.22 6.27 2.62
CA LEU A 76 -6.47 6.90 3.90
C LEU A 76 -7.80 6.41 4.50
N LEU A 77 -7.75 5.91 5.73
CA LEU A 77 -8.93 5.59 6.54
C LEU A 77 -9.01 6.51 7.76
N LYS A 78 -10.23 6.79 8.21
CA LYS A 78 -10.50 7.52 9.46
C LYS A 78 -11.21 6.59 10.44
N GLU A 79 -10.62 6.41 11.61
CA GLU A 79 -11.21 5.73 12.76
C GLU A 79 -11.69 6.77 13.78
N LYS A 80 -12.96 6.68 14.18
CA LYS A 80 -13.65 7.69 15.01
C LYS A 80 -13.94 7.22 16.44
N HIS A 81 -13.96 5.92 16.70
CA HIS A 81 -14.64 5.37 17.87
C HIS A 81 -13.78 4.48 18.77
N ASN A 82 -12.56 4.09 18.39
CA ASN A 82 -11.77 3.23 19.27
C ASN A 82 -10.25 3.36 19.13
N TYR A 83 -9.66 4.22 19.97
CA TYR A 83 -8.22 4.41 20.10
C TYR A 83 -7.46 3.18 20.58
N GLN A 84 -8.08 2.36 21.43
CA GLN A 84 -7.39 1.25 22.09
C GLN A 84 -7.07 0.11 21.13
N ASN A 85 -7.73 0.07 19.97
CA ASN A 85 -7.65 -1.05 19.03
C ASN A 85 -6.92 -0.73 17.72
N ILE A 86 -6.19 0.39 17.59
CA ILE A 86 -5.46 0.74 16.35
C ILE A 86 -4.54 -0.39 15.89
N GLY A 87 -3.92 -1.11 16.84
CA GLY A 87 -3.04 -2.24 16.53
C GLY A 87 -3.72 -3.33 15.70
N ILE A 88 -5.05 -3.47 15.78
CA ILE A 88 -5.81 -4.47 15.01
C ILE A 88 -5.71 -4.23 13.50
N TYR A 89 -5.51 -2.99 13.05
CA TYR A 89 -5.36 -2.71 11.61
C TYR A 89 -4.09 -3.32 11.05
N SER A 90 -3.03 -3.44 11.85
CA SER A 90 -1.82 -4.18 11.44
C SER A 90 -2.10 -5.67 11.21
N LEU A 91 -3.21 -6.19 11.74
CA LEU A 91 -3.67 -7.56 11.51
C LEU A 91 -4.68 -7.66 10.37
N LEU A 92 -5.67 -6.75 10.34
CA LEU A 92 -6.76 -6.79 9.37
C LEU A 92 -6.31 -6.44 7.95
N ILE A 93 -5.42 -5.46 7.80
CA ILE A 93 -5.00 -4.96 6.49
C ILE A 93 -4.26 -6.04 5.68
N PRO A 94 -3.22 -6.73 6.19
CA PRO A 94 -2.57 -7.81 5.45
C PRO A 94 -3.52 -8.94 5.06
N VAL A 95 -4.44 -9.32 5.95
CA VAL A 95 -5.45 -10.35 5.67
C VAL A 95 -6.38 -9.91 4.53
N GLY A 96 -6.85 -8.67 4.54
CA GLY A 96 -7.67 -8.11 3.47
C GLY A 96 -6.96 -8.12 2.11
N ILE A 97 -5.69 -7.72 2.09
CA ILE A 97 -4.87 -7.70 0.86
C ILE A 97 -4.68 -9.13 0.32
N ILE A 98 -4.26 -10.09 1.15
CA ILE A 98 -4.09 -11.48 0.71
C ILE A 98 -5.40 -12.08 0.22
N ASN A 99 -6.52 -11.81 0.89
CA ASN A 99 -7.83 -12.29 0.45
C ASN A 99 -8.20 -11.74 -0.93
N GLY A 100 -7.96 -10.44 -1.19
CA GLY A 100 -8.21 -9.84 -2.49
C GLY A 100 -7.32 -10.42 -3.60
N ILE A 101 -6.04 -10.65 -3.31
CA ILE A 101 -5.10 -11.28 -4.24
C ILE A 101 -5.55 -12.71 -4.55
N LYS A 102 -5.83 -13.51 -3.51
CA LYS A 102 -6.27 -14.91 -3.65
C LYS A 102 -7.55 -15.03 -4.48
N GLN A 103 -8.52 -14.15 -4.28
CA GLN A 103 -9.77 -14.15 -5.07
C GLN A 103 -9.52 -13.85 -6.56
N THR A 104 -8.49 -13.06 -6.87
CA THR A 104 -8.20 -12.62 -8.25
C THR A 104 -7.27 -13.59 -8.98
N THR A 105 -6.31 -14.19 -8.28
CA THR A 105 -5.21 -14.97 -8.90
C THR A 105 -5.18 -16.44 -8.49
N ASN A 106 -5.95 -16.81 -7.46
CA ASN A 106 -5.87 -18.11 -6.78
C ASN A 106 -4.50 -18.43 -6.16
N ILE A 107 -3.62 -17.44 -6.01
CA ILE A 107 -2.29 -17.61 -5.40
C ILE A 107 -2.41 -17.53 -3.87
N PRO A 108 -1.97 -18.57 -3.12
CA PRO A 108 -2.02 -18.57 -1.67
C PRO A 108 -0.81 -17.85 -1.08
N LEU A 109 -0.92 -16.54 -0.91
CA LEU A 109 0.10 -15.78 -0.16
C LEU A 109 0.00 -16.05 1.35
N THR A 110 1.13 -15.94 2.03
CA THR A 110 1.27 -16.00 3.50
C THR A 110 1.70 -14.65 4.07
N ILE A 111 1.41 -14.40 5.34
CA ILE A 111 1.84 -13.19 6.05
C ILE A 111 3.05 -13.53 6.92
N LYS A 112 4.17 -12.87 6.70
CA LYS A 112 5.21 -12.76 7.72
C LYS A 112 4.88 -11.54 8.56
N TRP A 113 4.24 -11.80 9.70
CA TRP A 113 3.73 -10.76 10.56
C TRP A 113 4.82 -9.76 10.99
N PRO A 114 4.48 -8.46 11.11
CA PRO A 114 3.13 -7.89 10.94
C PRO A 114 2.72 -7.53 9.50
N ASN A 115 3.65 -7.41 8.55
CA ASN A 115 3.43 -6.49 7.42
C ASN A 115 4.14 -6.86 6.13
N ASP A 116 4.68 -8.08 6.04
CA ASP A 116 5.28 -8.57 4.81
C ASP A 116 4.46 -9.72 4.21
N LEU A 117 4.29 -9.70 2.90
CA LEU A 117 3.57 -10.71 2.13
C LEU A 117 4.57 -11.65 1.48
N PHE A 118 4.31 -12.95 1.57
CA PHE A 118 5.24 -14.00 1.13
C PHE A 118 4.56 -15.01 0.21
N TYR A 119 5.34 -15.54 -0.72
CA TYR A 119 4.99 -16.71 -1.53
C TYR A 119 6.22 -17.62 -1.62
N ARG A 120 6.08 -18.90 -1.20
CA ARG A 120 7.19 -19.88 -1.20
C ARG A 120 8.48 -19.32 -0.59
N ASP A 121 8.36 -18.78 0.62
CA ASP A 121 9.47 -18.18 1.40
C ASP A 121 10.14 -16.94 0.80
N LYS A 122 9.61 -16.40 -0.30
CA LYS A 122 10.06 -15.14 -0.90
C LYS A 122 9.10 -14.02 -0.58
N LYS A 123 9.64 -12.85 -0.21
CA LYS A 123 8.85 -11.64 -0.03
C LYS A 123 8.36 -11.16 -1.39
N VAL A 124 7.05 -10.93 -1.51
CA VAL A 124 6.38 -10.44 -2.74
C VAL A 124 5.64 -9.13 -2.52
N GLY A 125 5.57 -8.67 -1.28
CA GLY A 125 4.89 -7.43 -0.96
C GLY A 125 5.22 -6.92 0.43
N GLY A 126 5.00 -5.64 0.64
CA GLY A 126 5.18 -4.95 1.90
C GLY A 126 4.02 -4.02 2.17
N ILE A 127 3.68 -3.87 3.44
CA ILE A 127 2.63 -2.97 3.92
C ILE A 127 3.27 -1.99 4.88
N LEU A 128 2.95 -0.71 4.73
CA LEU A 128 3.36 0.37 5.61
C LEU A 128 2.11 1.08 6.12
N ILE A 129 1.89 1.04 7.43
CA ILE A 129 0.80 1.76 8.08
C ILE A 129 1.40 2.88 8.90
N GLU A 130 1.02 4.10 8.58
CA GLU A 130 1.33 5.30 9.35
C GLU A 130 0.04 5.87 9.93
N SER A 131 0.13 6.64 11.01
CA SER A 131 -1.05 7.22 11.64
C SER A 131 -0.84 8.65 12.12
N LYS A 132 -1.84 9.50 11.94
CA LYS A 132 -1.94 10.82 12.57
C LYS A 132 -3.16 10.86 13.48
N LYS A 133 -3.00 11.35 14.72
CA LYS A 133 -4.12 11.66 15.61
C LYS A 133 -4.50 13.12 15.47
N ILE A 134 -5.76 13.42 15.20
CA ILE A 134 -6.32 14.77 15.17
C ILE A 134 -7.64 14.76 15.92
N ASP A 135 -7.74 15.61 16.94
CA ASP A 135 -8.89 15.69 17.84
C ASP A 135 -9.28 14.30 18.39
N GLN A 136 -10.54 13.92 18.19
CA GLN A 136 -11.14 12.64 18.56
C GLN A 136 -11.07 11.58 17.43
N SER A 137 -10.20 11.75 16.44
CA SER A 137 -10.05 10.79 15.34
C SER A 137 -8.60 10.36 15.11
N ILE A 138 -8.44 9.18 14.54
CA ILE A 138 -7.16 8.66 14.03
C ILE A 138 -7.30 8.47 12.54
N TYR A 139 -6.32 8.97 11.81
CA TYR A 139 -6.20 8.76 10.38
C TYR A 139 -5.09 7.75 10.15
N LEU A 140 -5.40 6.69 9.40
CA LEU A 140 -4.49 5.62 9.05
C LEU A 140 -4.15 5.77 7.57
N ASN A 141 -2.88 5.99 7.27
CA ASN A 141 -2.35 5.96 5.91
C ASN A 141 -1.76 4.58 5.68
N ILE A 142 -2.44 3.80 4.86
CA ILE A 142 -2.06 2.42 4.55
C ILE A 142 -1.49 2.39 3.15
N GLY A 143 -0.16 2.30 3.07
CA GLY A 143 0.56 2.01 1.84
C GLY A 143 0.83 0.53 1.70
N PHE A 144 0.77 0.03 0.47
CA PHE A 144 1.29 -1.28 0.16
C PHE A 144 1.92 -1.31 -1.23
N GLY A 145 2.99 -2.10 -1.32
CA GLY A 145 3.66 -2.44 -2.57
C GLY A 145 3.57 -3.94 -2.79
N ILE A 146 3.24 -4.36 -4.02
CA ILE A 146 3.19 -5.77 -4.42
C ILE A 146 3.97 -5.93 -5.71
N ASN A 147 4.93 -6.85 -5.71
CA ASN A 147 5.66 -7.31 -6.88
C ASN A 147 4.73 -8.18 -7.73
N VAL A 148 4.41 -7.76 -8.96
CA VAL A 148 3.49 -8.48 -9.84
C VAL A 148 4.22 -9.07 -11.04
N ASN A 149 4.93 -8.24 -11.79
CA ASN A 149 5.67 -8.65 -12.98
C ASN A 149 7.19 -8.45 -12.83
N SER A 150 7.69 -8.26 -11.60
CA SER A 150 9.10 -8.00 -11.36
C SER A 150 9.96 -9.24 -11.60
N SER A 151 11.09 -9.03 -12.27
CA SER A 151 12.15 -10.01 -12.50
C SER A 151 13.30 -9.80 -11.52
N ILE A 152 14.20 -10.79 -11.43
CA ILE A 152 15.40 -10.70 -10.57
C ILE A 152 16.26 -9.47 -10.93
N CYS A 153 16.34 -9.14 -12.22
CA CYS A 153 17.11 -8.00 -12.73
C CYS A 153 16.55 -6.64 -12.29
N ASP A 154 15.31 -6.61 -11.78
CA ASP A 154 14.63 -5.38 -11.37
C ASP A 154 14.95 -5.00 -9.91
N PHE A 155 15.66 -5.86 -9.18
CA PHE A 155 16.05 -5.59 -7.79
C PHE A 155 17.47 -5.02 -7.69
N PRO A 156 17.74 -4.09 -6.75
CA PRO A 156 19.10 -3.65 -6.45
C PRO A 156 20.03 -4.81 -6.10
N LYS A 157 21.30 -4.73 -6.50
CA LYS A 157 22.32 -5.75 -6.20
C LYS A 157 22.42 -6.10 -4.71
N GLU A 158 22.21 -5.11 -3.85
CA GLU A 158 22.21 -5.26 -2.39
C GLU A 158 21.15 -6.23 -1.89
N ILE A 159 19.97 -6.24 -2.53
CA ILE A 159 18.89 -7.20 -2.21
C ILE A 159 19.25 -8.57 -2.76
N LEU A 160 19.81 -8.64 -3.96
CA LEU A 160 20.18 -9.90 -4.61
C LEU A 160 21.26 -10.67 -3.83
N ASN A 161 22.22 -9.96 -3.23
CA ASN A 161 23.28 -10.60 -2.44
C ASN A 161 22.77 -11.28 -1.16
N ASN A 162 21.56 -10.91 -0.69
CA ASN A 162 20.92 -11.49 0.49
C ASN A 162 19.94 -12.64 0.15
N LEU A 163 19.87 -13.08 -1.12
CA LEU A 163 19.01 -14.18 -1.57
C LEU A 163 19.71 -15.56 -1.56
N ASN A 164 20.91 -15.66 -0.97
CA ASN A 164 21.68 -16.90 -0.82
C ASN A 164 21.27 -17.70 0.41
#